data_AF-A0A238YDH4-F1
#
_entry.id   AF-A0A238YDH4-F1
#
_cell.length_a   1.000
_cell.length_b   1.000
_cell.length_c   1.000
_cell.angle_alpha   90.00
_cell.angle_beta   90.00
_cell.angle_gamma   90.00
#
_symmetry.space_group_name_H-M   'P 1'
#
loop_
_entity.id
_entity.type
_entity.pdbx_description
1 polymer ?
#
loop_
_entity_poly.entity_id
_entity_poly.type
_entity_poly.pdbx_seq_one_letter_code
_entity_poly.pdbx_strand_id
1 'polypeptide(L)'
;MTAGRGLLTEREREALVEPEGAYTYKTRSVARKRIEKLAEDADLLARHDPDLFDELVEAVEAARRDGERTSTPVDRVEEETAVVTPEPEYPRERADTAAVGGDDLLAEVRSYLTDRPPKTTHGREALLEVFRILREDGTAKTSDLKTAIYSEFGEHYGSERAAWESVSRYLDDVPGVTKGGYGEWEYRGDEAAREELR
;
A
#
# COMPACT_ATOMS: atom_id res chain seq x y z
N MET A 1 1.60 -4.11 -24.15
CA MET A 1 0.61 -4.88 -23.36
C MET A 1 0.92 -4.58 -21.91
N THR A 2 0.15 -3.73 -21.26
CA THR A 2 0.30 -3.47 -19.83
C THR A 2 -0.17 -4.74 -19.11
N ALA A 3 0.76 -5.46 -18.51
CA ALA A 3 0.40 -6.58 -17.64
C ALA A 3 -0.57 -6.04 -16.59
N GLY A 4 -1.76 -6.64 -16.50
CA GLY A 4 -2.79 -6.22 -15.54
C GLY A 4 -2.25 -6.26 -14.11
N ARG A 5 -2.67 -5.31 -13.27
CA ARG A 5 -2.29 -5.27 -11.86
C ARG A 5 -3.04 -6.38 -11.11
N GLY A 6 -2.29 -7.33 -10.54
CA GLY A 6 -2.84 -8.33 -9.62
C GLY A 6 -3.22 -7.74 -8.26
N LEU A 7 -3.78 -8.57 -7.36
CA LEU A 7 -4.26 -8.16 -6.03
C LEU A 7 -3.19 -7.44 -5.17
N LEU A 8 -1.96 -7.93 -5.28
CA LEU A 8 -0.79 -7.41 -4.58
C LEU A 8 0.19 -6.76 -5.56
N THR A 9 0.80 -5.67 -5.14
CA THR A 9 1.96 -5.08 -5.79
C THR A 9 3.22 -5.92 -5.53
N GLU A 10 4.28 -5.70 -6.30
CA GLU A 10 5.57 -6.38 -6.12
C GLU A 10 6.15 -6.14 -4.72
N ARG A 11 6.09 -4.90 -4.25
CA ARG A 11 6.58 -4.51 -2.93
C ARG A 11 5.78 -5.12 -1.79
N GLU A 12 4.46 -5.27 -1.96
CA GLU A 12 3.63 -5.97 -0.99
C GLU A 12 3.92 -7.48 -1.00
N ARG A 13 4.23 -8.08 -2.16
CA ARG A 13 4.72 -9.47 -2.22
C ARG A 13 6.03 -9.62 -1.48
N GLU A 14 7.00 -8.75 -1.74
CA GLU A 14 8.31 -8.73 -1.07
C GLU A 14 8.16 -8.61 0.46
N ALA A 15 7.34 -7.67 0.94
CA ALA A 15 7.07 -7.49 2.37
C ALA A 15 6.31 -8.63 3.04
N LEU A 16 5.62 -9.49 2.28
CA LEU A 16 4.98 -10.70 2.81
C LEU A 16 5.94 -11.90 2.85
N VAL A 17 6.96 -11.92 1.99
CA VAL A 17 8.01 -12.96 1.96
C VAL A 17 9.05 -12.71 3.05
N GLU A 18 9.44 -11.45 3.28
CA GLU A 18 10.41 -11.06 4.32
C GLU A 18 9.75 -10.18 5.39
N PRO A 19 9.08 -10.77 6.39
CA PRO A 19 8.26 -10.03 7.35
C PRO A 19 9.10 -9.39 8.46
N GLU A 20 9.89 -8.35 8.15
CA GLU A 20 10.60 -7.56 9.17
C GLU A 20 9.95 -6.17 9.38
N GLY A 21 9.65 -5.84 10.64
CA GLY A 21 9.20 -4.50 11.04
C GLY A 21 7.70 -4.18 10.91
N ALA A 22 7.34 -2.97 11.33
CA ALA A 22 5.96 -2.45 11.39
C ALA A 22 5.27 -2.37 10.02
N TYR A 23 6.05 -2.35 8.93
CA TYR A 23 5.59 -2.37 7.55
C TYR A 23 4.80 -3.64 7.22
N THR A 24 5.22 -4.80 7.75
CA THR A 24 4.55 -6.10 7.55
C THR A 24 3.12 -6.12 8.10
N TYR A 25 2.89 -5.52 9.28
CA TYR A 25 1.56 -5.49 9.90
C TYR A 25 0.58 -4.67 9.05
N LYS A 26 1.03 -3.51 8.56
CA LYS A 26 0.22 -2.65 7.69
C LYS A 26 -0.03 -3.32 6.34
N THR A 27 0.98 -3.92 5.71
CA THR A 27 0.84 -4.68 4.46
C THR A 27 -0.19 -5.79 4.58
N ARG A 28 -0.15 -6.57 5.67
CA ARG A 28 -1.17 -7.60 5.96
C ARG A 28 -2.57 -7.02 6.13
N SER A 29 -2.70 -5.88 6.81
CA SER A 29 -3.99 -5.20 6.98
C SER A 29 -4.57 -4.72 5.65
N VAL A 30 -3.73 -4.12 4.79
CA VAL A 30 -4.12 -3.67 3.45
C VAL A 30 -4.49 -4.86 2.56
N ALA A 31 -3.67 -5.92 2.55
CA ALA A 31 -3.97 -7.15 1.82
C ALA A 31 -5.31 -7.75 2.25
N ARG A 32 -5.61 -7.78 3.56
CA ARG A 32 -6.90 -8.27 4.08
C ARG A 32 -8.09 -7.46 3.56
N LYS A 33 -8.03 -6.13 3.61
CA LYS A 33 -9.09 -5.26 3.06
C LYS A 33 -9.31 -5.49 1.56
N ARG A 34 -8.24 -5.75 0.81
CA ARG A 34 -8.36 -6.06 -0.63
C ARG A 34 -8.97 -7.43 -0.88
N ILE A 35 -8.68 -8.43 -0.04
CA ILE A 35 -9.32 -9.74 -0.10
C ILE A 35 -10.82 -9.63 0.20
N GLU A 36 -11.23 -8.80 1.16
CA GLU A 36 -12.65 -8.54 1.44
C GLU A 36 -13.37 -7.97 0.20
N LYS A 37 -12.78 -6.97 -0.46
CA LYS A 37 -13.33 -6.42 -1.71
C LYS A 37 -13.34 -7.44 -2.85
N LEU A 38 -12.30 -8.29 -2.96
CA LEU A 38 -12.25 -9.35 -3.96
C LEU A 38 -13.39 -10.36 -3.77
N ALA A 39 -13.83 -10.62 -2.54
CA ALA A 39 -14.99 -11.48 -2.30
C ALA A 39 -16.29 -10.85 -2.85
N GLU A 40 -16.47 -9.54 -2.64
CA GLU A 40 -17.61 -8.80 -3.21
C GLU A 40 -17.58 -8.80 -4.75
N ASP A 41 -16.41 -8.61 -5.35
CA ASP A 41 -16.21 -8.66 -6.79
C ASP A 41 -16.45 -10.08 -7.35
N ALA A 42 -15.99 -11.12 -6.64
CA ALA A 42 -16.22 -12.51 -7.00
C ALA A 42 -17.72 -12.86 -6.98
N ASP A 43 -18.47 -12.37 -6.00
CA ASP A 43 -19.93 -12.52 -5.97
C ASP A 43 -20.62 -11.82 -7.16
N LEU A 44 -20.07 -10.70 -7.62
CA LEU A 44 -20.56 -9.99 -8.80
C LEU A 44 -20.27 -10.79 -10.07
N LEU A 45 -19.05 -11.31 -10.22
CA LEU A 45 -18.68 -12.19 -11.35
C LEU A 45 -19.57 -13.44 -11.37
N ALA A 46 -19.73 -14.14 -10.25
CA ALA A 46 -20.59 -15.33 -10.17
C ALA A 46 -22.04 -15.07 -10.64
N ARG A 47 -22.54 -13.85 -10.43
CA ARG A 47 -23.90 -13.45 -10.83
C ARG A 47 -24.01 -12.99 -12.27
N HIS A 48 -22.98 -12.37 -12.82
CA HIS A 48 -23.08 -11.63 -14.09
C HIS A 48 -22.16 -12.16 -15.19
N ASP A 49 -21.07 -12.82 -14.84
CA ASP A 49 -20.09 -13.42 -15.74
C ASP A 49 -19.48 -14.70 -15.11
N PRO A 50 -20.22 -15.82 -15.15
CA PRO A 50 -19.81 -17.05 -14.49
C PRO A 50 -18.54 -17.67 -15.11
N ASP A 51 -18.28 -17.45 -16.40
CA ASP A 51 -17.08 -17.96 -17.07
C ASP A 51 -15.82 -17.29 -16.50
N LEU A 52 -15.84 -15.96 -16.31
CA LEU A 52 -14.74 -15.24 -15.65
C LEU A 52 -14.61 -15.57 -14.16
N PHE A 53 -15.72 -15.88 -13.48
CA PHE A 53 -15.68 -16.36 -12.11
C PHE A 53 -14.99 -17.74 -12.02
N ASP A 54 -15.31 -18.66 -12.93
CA ASP A 54 -14.68 -19.98 -12.99
C ASP A 54 -13.17 -19.87 -13.27
N GLU A 55 -12.75 -18.96 -14.16
CA GLU A 55 -11.33 -18.66 -14.38
C GLU A 55 -10.63 -18.14 -13.11
N LEU A 56 -11.28 -17.28 -12.32
CA LEU A 56 -10.76 -16.79 -11.05
C LEU A 56 -10.62 -17.93 -10.02
N VAL A 57 -11.64 -18.79 -9.91
CA VAL A 57 -11.61 -19.96 -9.02
C VAL A 57 -10.47 -20.90 -9.43
N GLU A 58 -10.33 -21.20 -10.72
CA GLU A 58 -9.26 -22.06 -11.22
C GLU A 58 -7.88 -21.49 -10.89
N ALA A 59 -7.67 -20.17 -11.07
CA ALA A 59 -6.41 -19.51 -10.74
C ALA A 59 -6.06 -19.61 -9.24
N VAL A 60 -7.05 -19.42 -8.36
CA VAL A 60 -6.86 -19.55 -6.90
C VAL A 60 -6.59 -21.00 -6.50
N GLU A 61 -7.29 -21.97 -7.08
CA GLU A 61 -7.06 -23.38 -6.82
C GLU A 61 -5.70 -23.87 -7.33
N ALA A 62 -5.27 -23.40 -8.51
CA ALA A 62 -3.94 -23.69 -9.05
C ALA A 62 -2.85 -23.19 -8.07
N ALA A 63 -2.98 -21.96 -7.57
CA ALA A 63 -2.06 -21.41 -6.58
C ALA A 63 -2.02 -22.24 -5.28
N ARG A 64 -3.16 -22.77 -4.82
CA ARG A 64 -3.22 -23.67 -3.65
C ARG A 64 -2.45 -24.97 -3.87
N ARG A 65 -2.59 -25.59 -5.05
CA ARG A 65 -1.87 -26.83 -5.42
C ARG A 65 -0.37 -26.60 -5.55
N ASP A 66 0.06 -25.40 -5.93
CA ASP A 66 1.47 -25.02 -6.00
C ASP A 66 2.08 -24.82 -4.60
N GLY A 67 1.33 -24.19 -3.68
CA GLY A 67 1.76 -24.04 -2.28
C GLY A 67 1.87 -25.37 -1.51
N GLU A 68 1.00 -26.33 -1.79
CA GLU A 68 1.06 -27.68 -1.20
C GLU A 68 2.28 -28.49 -1.68
N ARG A 69 2.76 -28.28 -2.91
CA ARG A 69 3.95 -28.97 -3.45
C ARG A 69 5.27 -28.54 -2.81
N THR A 70 5.31 -27.38 -2.17
CA THR A 70 6.46 -26.89 -1.38
C THR A 70 6.42 -27.26 0.10
N SER A 71 5.32 -27.86 0.59
CA SER A 71 5.26 -28.42 1.94
C SER A 71 5.92 -29.79 1.94
N THR A 72 7.24 -29.82 2.09
CA THR A 72 7.94 -31.04 2.50
C THR A 72 7.29 -31.53 3.80
N PRO A 73 6.88 -32.80 3.93
CA PRO A 73 6.31 -33.29 5.17
C PRO A 73 7.38 -33.17 6.26
N VAL A 74 7.18 -32.28 7.22
CA VAL A 74 7.97 -32.29 8.44
C VAL A 74 7.49 -33.51 9.21
N ASP A 75 8.27 -34.58 9.08
CA ASP A 75 8.05 -35.82 9.76
C ASP A 75 8.08 -35.57 11.27
N ARG A 76 7.13 -36.24 11.92
CA ARG A 76 6.89 -36.25 13.35
C ARG A 76 8.12 -36.79 14.06
N VAL A 77 8.67 -36.01 14.99
CA VAL A 77 9.39 -36.57 16.14
C VAL A 77 8.91 -35.87 17.40
N GLU A 78 8.40 -36.69 18.31
CA GLU A 78 7.91 -36.36 19.64
C GLU A 78 9.07 -35.95 20.58
N GLU A 79 8.69 -35.21 21.63
CA GLU A 79 9.33 -35.06 22.95
C GLU A 79 10.86 -34.88 23.06
N GLU A 80 11.31 -33.80 23.69
CA GLU A 80 11.61 -33.78 25.13
C GLU A 80 12.43 -32.50 25.47
N THR A 81 12.24 -32.06 26.70
CA THR A 81 12.76 -30.88 27.40
C THR A 81 14.23 -30.50 27.17
N ALA A 82 14.54 -29.19 27.12
CA ALA A 82 15.44 -28.53 28.09
C ALA A 82 15.63 -27.04 27.79
N VAL A 83 15.44 -26.24 28.83
CA VAL A 83 15.77 -24.82 28.99
C VAL A 83 17.27 -24.60 28.84
N VAL A 84 17.73 -23.74 27.92
CA VAL A 84 18.93 -22.91 28.10
C VAL A 84 18.81 -21.64 27.24
N THR A 85 18.66 -20.50 27.91
CA THR A 85 18.97 -19.18 27.37
C THR A 85 20.50 -19.05 27.23
N PRO A 86 20.98 -18.54 26.09
CA PRO A 86 22.02 -17.53 26.20
C PRO A 86 21.69 -16.30 25.35
N GLU A 87 21.81 -15.13 25.97
CA GLU A 87 21.97 -13.85 25.29
C GLU A 87 23.08 -13.95 24.23
N PRO A 88 22.86 -13.45 23.01
CA PRO A 88 23.95 -12.98 22.18
C PRO A 88 24.16 -11.49 22.43
N GLU A 89 25.30 -11.19 23.03
CA GLU A 89 25.92 -9.88 23.11
C GLU A 89 25.92 -9.20 21.74
N TYR A 90 25.55 -7.91 21.71
CA TYR A 90 25.75 -7.04 20.56
C TYR A 90 27.25 -6.86 20.27
N PRO A 91 27.66 -6.93 19.00
CA PRO A 91 28.68 -6.02 18.49
C PRO A 91 28.02 -5.02 17.56
N ARG A 92 28.18 -3.75 17.92
CA ARG A 92 27.91 -2.61 17.04
C ARG A 92 28.90 -2.59 15.87
N GLU A 93 28.47 -1.88 14.83
CA GLU A 93 29.23 -1.32 13.70
C GLU A 93 29.41 -2.22 12.47
N ARG A 94 28.49 -2.04 11.51
CA ARG A 94 28.83 -1.39 10.24
C ARG A 94 27.60 -0.65 9.71
N ALA A 95 27.75 0.67 9.57
CA ALA A 95 26.87 1.49 8.78
C ALA A 95 27.09 1.15 7.30
N ASP A 96 26.01 0.88 6.57
CA ASP A 96 25.84 1.49 5.26
C ASP A 96 24.35 1.78 5.02
N THR A 97 24.09 3.07 4.94
CA THR A 97 22.84 3.79 4.82
C THR A 97 22.24 3.67 3.42
N ALA A 98 21.14 2.94 3.26
CA ALA A 98 20.31 3.02 2.04
C ALA A 98 18.81 2.68 2.21
N ALA A 99 18.31 2.53 3.45
CA ALA A 99 16.91 2.15 3.69
C ALA A 99 16.18 2.99 4.76
N VAL A 100 16.67 4.21 5.05
CA VAL A 100 16.08 5.07 6.12
C VAL A 100 15.12 6.14 5.57
N GLY A 101 15.12 6.43 4.26
CA GLY A 101 14.38 7.58 3.72
C GLY A 101 12.90 7.33 3.34
N GLY A 102 12.42 6.09 3.42
CA GLY A 102 11.07 5.69 3.00
C GLY A 102 9.98 6.24 3.93
N ASP A 103 9.98 5.77 5.16
CA ASP A 103 8.99 6.15 6.18
C ASP A 103 9.24 7.55 6.77
N ASP A 104 10.49 8.01 6.76
CA ASP A 104 10.87 9.33 7.27
C ASP A 104 10.19 10.45 6.46
N LEU A 105 10.28 10.38 5.13
CA LEU A 105 9.71 11.42 4.26
C LEU A 105 8.18 11.54 4.40
N LEU A 106 7.47 10.41 4.52
CA LEU A 106 6.02 10.46 4.71
C LEU A 106 5.65 11.06 6.09
N ALA A 107 6.45 10.78 7.12
CA ALA A 107 6.30 11.38 8.43
C ALA A 107 6.60 12.89 8.41
N GLU A 108 7.62 13.31 7.68
CA GLU A 108 7.96 14.73 7.45
C GLU A 108 6.82 15.46 6.74
N VAL A 109 6.30 14.91 5.62
CA VAL A 109 5.15 15.49 4.89
C VAL A 109 3.91 15.53 5.78
N ARG A 110 3.66 14.50 6.59
CA ARG A 110 2.56 14.51 7.57
C ARG A 110 2.72 15.65 8.58
N SER A 111 3.93 15.84 9.11
CA SER A 111 4.23 16.93 10.05
C SER A 111 4.01 18.29 9.39
N TYR A 112 4.53 18.47 8.17
CA TYR A 112 4.34 19.66 7.35
C TYR A 112 2.88 20.02 7.11
N LEU A 113 2.02 19.03 6.86
CA LEU A 113 0.59 19.24 6.62
C LEU A 113 -0.21 19.52 7.90
N THR A 114 0.33 19.27 9.09
CA THR A 114 -0.41 19.42 10.37
C THR A 114 -0.91 20.84 10.57
N ASP A 115 -0.07 21.83 10.25
CA ASP A 115 -0.41 23.26 10.41
C ASP A 115 -1.01 23.88 9.13
N ARG A 116 -1.23 23.09 8.08
CA ARG A 116 -1.74 23.54 6.79
C ARG A 116 -3.18 23.07 6.55
N PRO A 117 -3.93 23.72 5.66
CA PRO A 117 -5.20 23.17 5.22
C PRO A 117 -4.98 21.87 4.41
N PRO A 118 -5.95 20.95 4.40
CA PRO A 118 -7.21 20.96 5.14
C PRO A 118 -7.02 20.72 6.65
N LYS A 119 -7.84 21.36 7.48
CA LYS A 119 -7.74 21.28 8.96
C LYS A 119 -8.33 19.98 9.54
N THR A 120 -9.13 19.28 8.75
CA THR A 120 -9.72 18.00 9.09
C THR A 120 -8.69 16.87 9.01
N THR A 121 -8.72 15.93 9.97
CA THR A 121 -7.85 14.74 9.96
C THR A 121 -8.00 13.93 8.68
N HIS A 122 -9.22 13.56 8.29
CA HIS A 122 -9.48 12.79 7.06
C HIS A 122 -9.01 13.49 5.78
N GLY A 123 -9.10 14.84 5.74
CA GLY A 123 -8.58 15.61 4.61
C GLY A 123 -7.06 15.54 4.49
N ARG A 124 -6.33 15.61 5.62
CA ARG A 124 -4.87 15.45 5.63
C ARG A 124 -4.46 14.03 5.28
N GLU A 125 -5.17 13.03 5.80
CA GLU A 125 -4.92 11.63 5.47
C GLU A 125 -5.17 11.34 3.99
N ALA A 126 -6.19 11.96 3.39
CA ALA A 126 -6.43 11.86 1.95
C ALA A 126 -5.31 12.51 1.11
N LEU A 127 -4.72 13.64 1.56
CA LEU A 127 -3.53 14.20 0.89
C LEU A 127 -2.31 13.27 0.99
N LEU A 128 -2.10 12.67 2.16
CA LEU A 128 -1.00 11.72 2.37
C LEU A 128 -1.19 10.45 1.52
N GLU A 129 -2.42 10.03 1.30
CA GLU A 129 -2.73 8.91 0.42
C GLU A 129 -2.42 9.25 -1.04
N VAL A 130 -2.77 10.44 -1.52
CA VAL A 130 -2.38 10.89 -2.87
C VAL A 130 -0.86 10.98 -3.01
N PHE A 131 -0.17 11.57 -2.03
CA PHE A 131 1.29 11.61 -2.01
C PHE A 131 1.90 10.21 -2.09
N ARG A 132 1.35 9.25 -1.33
CA ARG A 132 1.82 7.86 -1.35
C ARG A 132 1.63 7.22 -2.71
N ILE A 133 0.44 7.32 -3.31
CA ILE A 133 0.16 6.78 -4.65
C ILE A 133 1.12 7.38 -5.69
N LEU A 134 1.29 8.71 -5.68
CA LEU A 134 2.17 9.38 -6.63
C LEU A 134 3.64 9.03 -6.41
N ARG A 135 4.08 8.87 -5.17
CA ARG A 135 5.45 8.42 -4.87
C ARG A 135 5.71 6.99 -5.30
N GLU A 136 4.68 6.12 -5.24
CA GLU A 136 4.77 4.73 -5.68
C GLU A 136 4.75 4.61 -7.21
N ASP A 137 3.82 5.29 -7.88
CA ASP A 137 3.55 5.12 -9.32
C ASP A 137 4.24 6.18 -10.20
N GLY A 138 4.81 7.23 -9.60
CA GLY A 138 5.42 8.38 -10.28
C GLY A 138 4.37 9.33 -10.87
N THR A 139 3.37 8.80 -11.55
CA THR A 139 2.23 9.56 -12.08
C THR A 139 0.92 8.81 -11.90
N ALA A 140 -0.17 9.54 -11.70
CA ALA A 140 -1.51 8.98 -11.59
C ALA A 140 -2.56 9.86 -12.26
N LYS A 141 -3.58 9.24 -12.83
CA LYS A 141 -4.74 9.95 -13.38
C LYS A 141 -5.62 10.48 -12.26
N THR A 142 -6.24 11.62 -12.50
CA THR A 142 -7.20 12.25 -11.59
C THR A 142 -8.39 11.32 -11.30
N SER A 143 -8.84 10.51 -12.26
CA SER A 143 -9.89 9.50 -12.04
C SER A 143 -9.46 8.47 -11.00
N ASP A 144 -8.23 8.00 -11.08
CA ASP A 144 -7.75 6.90 -10.25
C ASP A 144 -7.51 7.39 -8.82
N LEU A 145 -6.99 8.61 -8.68
CA LEU A 145 -6.87 9.29 -7.38
C LEU A 145 -8.24 9.58 -6.75
N LYS A 146 -9.23 10.03 -7.53
CA LYS A 146 -10.61 10.23 -7.06
C LYS A 146 -11.18 8.94 -6.46
N THR A 147 -11.07 7.86 -7.22
CA THR A 147 -11.62 6.56 -6.82
C THR A 147 -10.89 6.03 -5.59
N ALA A 148 -9.55 6.14 -5.54
CA ALA A 148 -8.77 5.72 -4.38
C ALA A 148 -9.17 6.49 -3.10
N ILE A 149 -9.21 7.82 -3.16
CA ILE A 149 -9.61 8.67 -2.02
C ILE A 149 -11.02 8.33 -1.56
N TYR A 150 -11.97 8.22 -2.48
CA TYR A 150 -13.36 7.93 -2.10
C TYR A 150 -13.53 6.51 -1.57
N SER A 151 -12.77 5.53 -2.07
CA SER A 151 -12.82 4.16 -1.57
C SER A 151 -12.32 4.02 -0.12
N GLU A 152 -11.43 4.92 0.32
CA GLU A 152 -10.85 4.89 1.67
C GLU A 152 -11.52 5.88 2.63
N PHE A 153 -11.85 7.09 2.17
CA PHE A 153 -12.37 8.17 3.01
C PHE A 153 -13.83 8.52 2.70
N GLY A 154 -14.51 7.73 1.85
CA GLY A 154 -15.85 8.03 1.34
C GLY A 154 -16.91 8.19 2.41
N GLU A 155 -16.75 7.57 3.59
CA GLU A 155 -17.66 7.76 4.73
C GLU A 155 -17.74 9.21 5.23
N HIS A 156 -16.72 10.02 4.95
CA HIS A 156 -16.67 11.43 5.34
C HIS A 156 -17.19 12.39 4.26
N TYR A 157 -17.55 11.88 3.08
CA TYR A 157 -17.92 12.70 1.94
C TYR A 157 -19.25 12.24 1.33
N GLY A 158 -20.06 13.21 0.87
CA GLY A 158 -21.32 12.87 0.22
C GLY A 158 -21.18 12.27 -1.19
N SER A 159 -19.99 12.35 -1.80
CA SER A 159 -19.69 11.78 -3.12
C SER A 159 -18.19 11.76 -3.42
N GLU A 160 -17.78 10.95 -4.40
CA GLU A 160 -16.41 10.93 -4.93
C GLU A 160 -15.96 12.32 -5.43
N ARG A 161 -16.88 13.06 -6.07
CA ARG A 161 -16.61 14.44 -6.49
C ARG A 161 -16.32 15.34 -5.30
N ALA A 162 -17.13 15.27 -4.23
CA ALA A 162 -16.94 16.09 -3.05
C ALA A 162 -15.62 15.75 -2.31
N ALA A 163 -15.27 14.46 -2.25
CA ALA A 163 -14.00 14.00 -1.70
C ALA A 163 -12.81 14.56 -2.49
N TRP A 164 -12.89 14.55 -3.82
CA TRP A 164 -11.81 15.10 -4.64
C TRP A 164 -11.71 16.61 -4.58
N GLU A 165 -12.83 17.33 -4.59
CA GLU A 165 -12.83 18.80 -4.46
C GLU A 165 -12.30 19.26 -3.10
N SER A 166 -12.45 18.46 -2.04
CA SER A 166 -11.88 18.78 -0.72
C SER A 166 -10.36 18.66 -0.70
N VAL A 167 -9.78 17.74 -1.48
CA VAL A 167 -8.34 17.42 -1.49
C VAL A 167 -7.59 18.17 -2.58
N SER A 168 -8.07 18.13 -3.82
CA SER A 168 -7.34 18.55 -5.02
C SER A 168 -6.84 19.99 -5.01
N ARG A 169 -7.56 20.89 -4.33
CA ARG A 169 -7.19 22.30 -4.19
C ARG A 169 -5.91 22.53 -3.39
N TYR A 170 -5.44 21.52 -2.64
CA TYR A 170 -4.25 21.58 -1.80
C TYR A 170 -3.10 20.72 -2.32
N LEU A 171 -3.28 20.01 -3.45
CA LEU A 171 -2.26 19.08 -3.96
C LEU A 171 -1.00 19.80 -4.45
N ASP A 172 -1.13 21.01 -4.99
CA ASP A 172 0.02 21.83 -5.38
C ASP A 172 0.84 22.33 -4.16
N ASP A 173 0.26 22.30 -2.96
CA ASP A 173 0.95 22.64 -1.71
C ASP A 173 1.63 21.41 -1.06
N VAL A 174 1.44 20.21 -1.62
CA VAL A 174 2.06 18.99 -1.10
C VAL A 174 3.48 18.87 -1.65
N PRO A 175 4.51 18.76 -0.80
CA PRO A 175 5.90 18.68 -1.24
C PRO A 175 6.13 17.56 -2.25
N GLY A 176 6.81 17.88 -3.36
CA GLY A 176 7.13 16.93 -4.42
C GLY A 176 5.95 16.52 -5.32
N VAL A 177 4.73 16.94 -5.02
CA VAL A 177 3.56 16.73 -5.90
C VAL A 177 3.45 17.90 -6.87
N THR A 178 3.11 17.61 -8.12
CA THR A 178 2.83 18.65 -9.10
C THR A 178 1.77 18.18 -10.09
N LYS A 179 1.15 19.16 -10.75
CA LYS A 179 0.24 18.89 -11.85
C LYS A 179 1.02 18.46 -13.08
N GLY A 180 0.71 17.25 -13.57
CA GLY A 180 1.32 16.69 -14.77
C GLY A 180 0.54 17.08 -16.03
N GLY A 181 0.35 16.10 -16.92
CA GLY A 181 -0.45 16.22 -18.13
C GLY A 181 -1.93 16.52 -17.88
N TYR A 182 -2.71 16.56 -18.97
CA TYR A 182 -4.16 16.84 -18.88
C TYR A 182 -4.86 15.78 -18.03
N GLY A 183 -5.26 16.16 -16.81
CA GLY A 183 -5.94 15.28 -15.87
C GLY A 183 -5.01 14.35 -15.10
N GLU A 184 -3.70 14.63 -15.04
CA GLU A 184 -2.71 13.80 -14.36
C GLU A 184 -1.97 14.59 -13.28
N TRP A 185 -1.47 13.85 -12.29
CA TRP A 185 -0.59 14.34 -11.24
C TRP A 185 0.71 13.54 -11.28
N GLU A 186 1.78 14.19 -10.84
CA GLU A 186 3.14 13.65 -10.90
C GLU A 186 3.85 13.86 -9.57
N TYR A 187 4.71 12.91 -9.23
CA TYR A 187 5.69 13.02 -8.18
C TYR A 187 7.07 13.33 -8.75
N ARG A 188 7.66 14.44 -8.30
CA ARG A 188 8.97 14.93 -8.75
C ARG A 188 10.16 14.21 -8.11
N GLY A 189 9.91 13.25 -7.22
CA GLY A 189 10.93 12.48 -6.53
C GLY A 189 11.21 12.94 -5.11
N ASP A 190 11.82 12.03 -4.35
CA ASP A 190 12.11 12.19 -2.92
C ASP A 190 13.06 13.35 -2.61
N GLU A 191 13.97 13.69 -3.53
CA GLU A 191 14.89 14.81 -3.35
C GLU A 191 14.16 16.15 -3.45
N ALA A 192 13.33 16.33 -4.47
CA ALA A 192 12.51 17.53 -4.65
C ALA A 192 11.51 17.72 -3.49
N ALA A 193 10.88 16.63 -3.04
CA ALA A 193 10.00 16.68 -1.88
C ALA A 193 10.74 17.14 -0.61
N ARG A 194 11.96 16.65 -0.37
CA ARG A 194 12.78 17.07 0.78
C ARG A 194 13.28 18.50 0.68
N GLU A 195 13.54 19.01 -0.52
CA GLU A 195 13.93 20.41 -0.72
C GLU A 195 12.79 21.36 -0.29
N GLU A 196 11.55 21.01 -0.64
CA GLU A 196 10.35 21.81 -0.32
C GLU A 196 9.89 21.73 1.14
N LEU A 197 10.41 20.77 1.89
CA LEU A 197 10.18 20.61 3.33
C LEU A 197 11.11 21.47 4.19
N ARG A 198 12.16 22.07 3.61
CA ARG A 198 13.17 22.87 4.33
C ARG A 198 12.73 24.30 4.64
#